data_AF-A0AAV5DKA3-F1
#
_entry.id   AF-A0AAV5DKA3-F1
#
_cell.length_a   1.000
_cell.length_b   1.000
_cell.length_c   1.000
_cell.angle_alpha   90.00
_cell.angle_beta   90.00
_cell.angle_gamma   90.00
#
_symmetry.space_group_name_H-M   'P 1'
#
loop_
_entity.id
_entity.type
_entity.pdbx_description
1 polymer ?
#
loop_
_entity_poly.entity_id
_entity_poly.type
_entity_poly.pdbx_seq_one_letter_code
_entity_poly.pdbx_strand_id
1 'polypeptide(L)'
;MINGYAVHGQSRKAMELFAQINGLVKEHGHVPQTELVLHDLDEATKEKALAVHSEKLAVSFGLISTPPGTIIKIVKNLRACSD
;
A
#
# COMPACT_ATOMS: atom_id res chain seq x y z
N MET A 1 14.10 1.12 -0.72
CA MET A 1 14.53 0.04 0.19
C MET A 1 13.34 -0.90 0.40
N ILE A 2 13.28 -2.05 -0.28
CA ILE A 2 12.16 -3.01 -0.20
C ILE A 2 12.71 -4.45 -0.15
N ASN A 3 13.56 -4.77 0.84
CA ASN A 3 14.18 -6.11 0.93
C ASN A 3 13.85 -6.86 2.24
N GLY A 4 12.77 -6.50 2.94
CA GLY A 4 12.35 -7.18 4.17
C GLY A 4 11.24 -8.23 4.00
N TYR A 5 10.41 -8.11 2.96
CA TYR A 5 9.17 -8.89 2.87
C TYR A 5 9.26 -10.13 1.98
N ALA A 6 10.32 -10.32 1.19
CA ALA A 6 10.38 -11.43 0.23
C ALA A 6 10.47 -12.83 0.85
N VAL A 7 10.72 -12.96 2.17
CA VAL A 7 11.08 -14.24 2.81
C VAL A 7 9.99 -14.79 3.75
N HIS A 8 8.86 -14.12 3.92
CA HIS A 8 7.78 -14.57 4.82
C HIS A 8 6.69 -15.32 4.03
N GLY A 9 6.26 -16.51 4.50
CA GLY A 9 5.27 -17.36 3.79
C GLY A 9 3.91 -16.69 3.51
N GLN A 10 3.60 -15.61 4.22
CA GLN A 10 2.37 -14.83 4.03
C GLN A 10 2.54 -13.64 3.06
N SER A 11 3.76 -13.30 2.66
CA SER A 11 4.04 -12.10 1.85
C SER A 11 3.40 -12.14 0.48
N ARG A 12 3.33 -13.32 -0.16
CA ARG A 12 2.65 -13.47 -1.44
C ARG A 12 1.16 -13.12 -1.33
N LYS A 13 0.46 -13.67 -0.33
CA LYS A 13 -0.96 -13.38 -0.08
C LYS A 13 -1.18 -11.91 0.26
N ALA A 14 -0.26 -11.30 1.02
CA ALA A 14 -0.33 -9.88 1.34
C ALA A 14 -0.19 -9.01 0.07
N MET A 15 0.74 -9.36 -0.83
CA MET A 15 0.90 -8.67 -2.11
C MET A 15 -0.30 -8.85 -3.04
N GLU A 16 -0.89 -10.05 -3.07
CA GLU A 16 -2.10 -10.34 -3.85
C GLU A 16 -3.31 -9.53 -3.32
N LEU A 17 -3.51 -9.48 -2.00
CA LEU A 17 -4.56 -8.66 -1.39
C LEU A 17 -4.29 -7.16 -1.57
N PHE A 18 -3.03 -6.74 -1.47
CA PHE A 18 -2.63 -5.36 -1.72
C PHE A 18 -2.98 -4.92 -3.14
N ALA A 19 -2.69 -5.75 -4.15
CA ALA A 19 -3.06 -5.47 -5.53
C ALA A 19 -4.58 -5.39 -5.71
N GLN A 20 -5.35 -6.26 -5.05
CA GLN A 20 -6.82 -6.22 -5.05
C GLN A 20 -7.35 -4.94 -4.40
N ILE A 21 -6.83 -4.55 -3.23
CA ILE A 21 -7.24 -3.33 -2.53
C ILE A 21 -6.98 -2.11 -3.41
N ASN A 22 -5.79 -2.01 -4.03
CA ASN A 22 -5.46 -0.91 -4.95
C ASN A 22 -6.42 -0.85 -6.15
N GLY A 23 -6.83 -2.00 -6.69
CA GLY A 23 -7.86 -2.06 -7.73
C GLY A 23 -9.21 -1.57 -7.24
N LEU A 24 -9.64 -2.04 -6.06
CA LEU A 24 -10.93 -1.66 -5.46
C LEU A 24 -11.00 -0.17 -5.17
N VAL A 25 -9.99 0.44 -4.54
CA VAL A 25 -10.05 1.89 -4.27
C VAL A 25 -10.12 2.70 -5.57
N LYS A 26 -9.43 2.26 -6.63
CA LYS A 26 -9.49 2.91 -7.95
C LYS A 26 -10.88 2.77 -8.58
N GLU A 27 -11.50 1.60 -8.50
CA GLU A 27 -12.88 1.37 -8.95
C GLU A 27 -13.89 2.25 -8.18
N HIS A 28 -13.63 2.49 -6.90
CA HIS A 28 -14.44 3.37 -6.05
C HIS A 28 -14.09 4.87 -6.22
N GLY A 29 -13.29 5.23 -7.23
CA GLY A 29 -13.03 6.61 -7.62
C GLY A 29 -11.85 7.29 -6.89
N HIS A 30 -10.99 6.54 -6.21
CA HIS A 30 -9.74 7.09 -5.70
C HIS A 30 -8.85 7.58 -6.87
N VAL A 31 -8.44 8.85 -6.78
CA VAL A 31 -7.52 9.48 -7.72
C VAL A 31 -6.19 9.68 -6.99
N PRO A 32 -5.09 9.04 -7.46
CA PRO A 32 -3.78 9.20 -6.83
C PRO A 32 -3.32 10.66 -6.87
N GLN A 33 -2.75 11.15 -5.76
CA GLN A 33 -2.25 12.53 -5.66
C GLN A 33 -0.84 12.68 -6.26
N THR A 34 -0.73 12.55 -7.60
CA THR A 34 0.56 12.53 -8.31
C THR A 34 1.40 13.80 -8.08
N GLU A 35 0.78 14.91 -7.70
CA GLU A 35 1.44 16.17 -7.31
C GLU A 35 2.35 16.04 -6.09
N LEU A 36 2.13 15.02 -5.25
CA LEU A 36 2.98 14.73 -4.08
C LEU A 36 4.33 14.09 -4.48
N VAL A 37 4.43 13.57 -5.70
CA VAL A 37 5.66 12.96 -6.22
C VAL A 37 6.49 14.04 -6.91
N LEU A 38 7.44 14.60 -6.17
CA LEU A 38 8.32 15.70 -6.64
C LEU A 38 9.37 15.27 -7.67
N HIS A 39 9.49 13.98 -7.96
CA HIS A 39 10.42 13.47 -8.96
C HIS A 39 9.86 13.73 -10.36
N ASP A 40 10.75 14.15 -11.27
CA ASP A 40 10.41 14.35 -12.67
C ASP A 40 10.24 13.00 -13.38
N LEU A 41 9.02 12.49 -13.32
CA LEU A 41 8.58 11.20 -13.83
C LEU A 41 7.29 11.40 -14.61
N ASP A 42 6.99 10.48 -15.53
CA ASP A 42 5.67 10.46 -16.18
C ASP A 42 4.56 10.12 -15.17
N GLU A 43 3.33 10.54 -15.48
CA GLU A 43 2.17 10.37 -14.58
C GLU A 43 1.91 8.90 -14.24
N ALA A 44 2.07 7.96 -15.17
CA ALA A 44 1.86 6.55 -14.90
C ALA A 44 2.91 6.00 -13.92
N THR A 45 4.14 6.52 -13.96
CA THR A 45 5.19 6.18 -13.00
C THR A 45 4.94 6.82 -11.63
N LYS A 46 4.45 8.07 -11.57
CA LYS A 46 4.04 8.70 -10.30
C LYS A 46 2.89 7.95 -9.63
N GLU A 47 1.86 7.57 -10.38
CA GLU A 47 0.76 6.74 -9.88
C GLU A 47 1.27 5.42 -9.31
N LYS A 48 2.20 4.74 -10.01
CA LYS A 48 2.80 3.49 -9.50
C LYS A 48 3.61 3.71 -8.24
N ALA A 49 4.31 4.84 -8.11
CA ALA A 49 5.07 5.16 -6.91
C ALA A 49 4.16 5.36 -5.69
N LEU A 50 3.02 6.04 -5.86
CA LEU A 50 1.99 6.23 -4.82
C LEU A 50 1.22 4.96 -4.50
N ALA A 51 0.99 4.10 -5.50
CA ALA A 51 0.35 2.81 -5.28
C ALA A 51 1.14 1.96 -4.26
N VAL A 52 2.47 2.11 -4.19
CA VAL A 52 3.37 1.33 -3.32
C VAL A 52 3.75 2.11 -2.06
N HIS A 53 2.77 2.28 -1.17
CA HIS A 53 2.99 2.75 0.19
C HIS A 53 3.13 1.60 1.19
N SER A 54 4.11 1.69 2.10
CA SER A 54 4.31 0.65 3.12
C SER A 54 3.16 0.57 4.13
N GLU A 55 2.39 1.64 4.32
CA GLU A 55 1.13 1.63 5.07
C GLU A 55 0.10 0.74 4.39
N LYS A 56 -0.14 0.93 3.08
CA LYS A 56 -1.13 0.16 2.31
C LYS A 56 -0.78 -1.33 2.35
N LEU A 57 0.51 -1.68 2.20
CA LEU A 57 0.97 -3.06 2.37
C LEU A 57 0.81 -3.59 3.81
N ALA A 58 1.07 -2.77 4.83
CA ALA A 58 0.88 -3.15 6.22
C ALA A 58 -0.61 -3.40 6.56
N VAL A 59 -1.54 -2.64 5.97
CA VAL A 59 -2.98 -2.93 6.05
C VAL A 59 -3.27 -4.30 5.47
N SER A 60 -2.82 -4.57 4.24
CA SER A 60 -3.05 -5.87 3.59
C SER A 60 -2.49 -7.03 4.42
N PHE A 61 -1.29 -6.87 4.99
CA PHE A 61 -0.72 -7.86 5.89
C PHE A 61 -1.56 -8.04 7.17
N GLY A 62 -1.99 -6.95 7.80
CA GLY A 62 -2.86 -7.00 8.99
C GLY A 62 -4.18 -7.73 8.71
N LEU A 63 -4.81 -7.47 7.57
CA LEU A 63 -6.06 -8.11 7.16
C LEU A 63 -5.92 -9.61 6.94
N ILE A 64 -4.81 -10.09 6.37
CA ILE A 64 -4.61 -11.55 6.17
C ILE A 64 -4.17 -12.27 7.45
N SER A 65 -3.59 -11.54 8.41
CA SER A 65 -2.94 -12.12 9.58
C SER A 65 -3.78 -12.01 10.85
N THR A 66 -4.95 -11.34 10.80
CA THR A 66 -5.82 -11.15 11.96
C THR A 66 -7.27 -11.57 11.68
N PRO A 67 -8.02 -12.02 12.69
CA PRO A 67 -9.45 -12.32 12.54
C PRO A 67 -10.28 -11.08 12.21
N PRO A 68 -11.44 -11.24 11.54
CA PRO A 68 -12.41 -10.17 11.36
C PRO A 68 -12.79 -9.48 12.67
N GLY A 69 -12.92 -8.15 12.64
CA GLY A 69 -13.21 -7.35 13.83
C GLY A 69 -11.98 -6.97 14.67
N THR A 70 -10.79 -7.46 14.30
CA THR A 70 -9.54 -7.04 14.96
C THR A 70 -9.20 -5.60 14.60
N ILE A 71 -8.84 -4.80 15.60
CA ILE A 71 -8.32 -3.45 15.39
C ILE A 71 -6.88 -3.54 14.88
N ILE A 72 -6.64 -3.03 13.67
CA ILE A 72 -5.30 -2.92 13.09
C ILE A 72 -4.78 -1.50 13.35
N LYS A 73 -3.63 -1.38 14.01
CA LYS A 73 -2.94 -0.10 14.25
C LYS A 73 -1.61 -0.05 13.52
N ILE A 74 -1.48 0.87 12.57
CA ILE A 74 -0.24 1.11 11.84
C ILE A 74 0.53 2.24 12.52
N VAL A 75 1.81 1.99 12.81
CA VAL A 75 2.71 2.97 13.41
C VAL A 75 3.88 3.19 12.46
N LYS A 76 4.23 4.46 12.23
CA LYS A 76 5.38 4.86 11.42
C LYS A 76 6.21 5.89 12.16
N ASN A 77 7.51 5.87 11.90
CA ASN A 77 8.45 6.90 12.37
C ASN A 77 8.48 8.14 11.44
N LEU A 78 7.87 8.02 10.26
CA LEU A 78 7.71 9.10 9.28
C LEU A 78 6.26 9.55 9.23
N ARG A 79 6.03 10.76 8.72
CA ARG A 79 4.69 11.24 8.41
C ARG A 79 4.04 10.28 7.41
N ALA A 80 2.80 9.90 7.68
CA ALA A 80 1.99 9.12 6.74
C ALA A 80 1.78 9.92 5.46
N CYS A 81 1.74 9.24 4.31
CA CYS A 81 1.33 9.87 3.06
C CYS A 81 -0.13 10.35 3.16
N SER A 82 -0.46 11.44 2.47
CA SER A 82 -1.85 11.90 2.35
C SER A 82 -2.66 11.09 1.32
N ASP A 83 -1.97 10.30 0.49
CA ASP A 83 -2.50 9.36 -0.50
C ASP A 83 -2.77 7.96 0.08
#